data_AF-A0A3D4ISB3-F1
#
_entry.id   AF-A0A3D4ISB3-F1
#
_cell.length_a   1.000
_cell.length_b   1.000
_cell.length_c   1.000
_cell.angle_alpha   90.00
_cell.angle_beta   90.00
_cell.angle_gamma   90.00
#
_symmetry.space_group_name_H-M   'P 1'
#
loop_
_entity.id
_entity.type
_entity.pdbx_description
1 polymer ?
#
loop_
_entity_poly.entity_id
_entity_poly.type
_entity_poly.pdbx_seq_one_letter_code
_entity_poly.pdbx_strand_id
1 'polypeptide(L)'
;MNGDSQVILLFIAGAALMLLMAVAIILFVVFHQKKMVQEEIKRQNLEIDYQKRMLKAALESQENERKRVSKDLHDDVGMMLMTMRVNINGRKDSMKELLQLVDETHESVRRISWDLMPSTLDNFGLSQAIQEMCERLSVRNSVVVTYKEKGKRISLDKDQELLLYRISQESVTNALRHANASHIEVSINWTVDSLKVCIIDDGLGFDLDRKITRL
;
A
#
# COMPACT_ATOMS: atom_id res chain seq x y z
N MET A 1 79.69 -15.68 -37.93
CA MET A 1 79.34 -14.70 -36.88
C MET A 1 77.95 -14.06 -37.05
N ASN A 2 77.31 -14.08 -38.23
CA ASN A 2 75.97 -13.49 -38.40
C ASN A 2 74.79 -14.32 -37.85
N GLY A 3 74.95 -15.64 -37.66
CA GLY A 3 73.87 -16.52 -37.19
C GLY A 3 73.50 -16.32 -35.71
N ASP A 4 74.50 -16.20 -34.84
CA ASP A 4 74.27 -16.08 -33.39
C ASP A 4 73.58 -14.75 -33.03
N SER A 5 73.91 -13.66 -33.73
CA SER A 5 73.25 -12.37 -33.54
C SER A 5 71.78 -12.37 -33.97
N GLN A 6 71.41 -13.15 -35.00
CA GLN A 6 70.01 -13.30 -35.42
C GLN A 6 69.20 -14.10 -34.40
N VAL A 7 69.80 -15.14 -33.80
CA VAL A 7 69.15 -15.94 -32.76
C VAL A 7 68.90 -15.10 -31.51
N ILE A 8 69.88 -14.30 -31.07
CA ILE A 8 69.71 -13.40 -29.91
C ILE A 8 68.60 -12.37 -30.17
N LEU A 9 68.55 -11.79 -31.37
CA LEU A 9 67.51 -10.82 -31.74
C LEU A 9 66.09 -11.42 -31.68
N LEU A 10 65.92 -12.68 -32.13
CA LEU A 10 64.64 -13.40 -32.06
C LEU A 10 64.18 -13.60 -30.62
N PHE A 11 65.09 -13.96 -29.70
CA PHE A 11 64.74 -14.10 -28.28
C PHE A 11 64.31 -12.77 -27.65
N ILE A 12 65.04 -11.68 -27.94
CA ILE A 12 64.69 -10.33 -27.45
C ILE A 12 63.30 -9.91 -27.97
N ALA A 13 63.04 -10.12 -29.27
CA ALA A 13 61.76 -9.79 -29.88
C ALA A 13 60.60 -10.61 -29.27
N GLY A 14 60.80 -11.90 -29.04
CA GLY A 14 59.81 -12.77 -28.39
C GLY A 14 59.53 -12.34 -26.94
N ALA A 15 60.57 -12.00 -26.18
CA ALA A 15 60.41 -11.50 -24.81
C ALA A 15 59.65 -10.17 -24.76
N ALA A 16 59.96 -9.24 -25.68
CA ALA A 16 59.25 -7.97 -25.80
C ALA A 16 57.77 -8.18 -26.16
N LEU A 17 57.46 -9.11 -27.08
CA LEU A 17 56.09 -9.46 -27.46
C LEU A 17 55.31 -10.07 -26.28
N MET A 18 55.92 -11.00 -25.55
CA MET A 18 55.31 -11.59 -24.35
C MET A 18 55.03 -10.55 -23.28
N LEU A 19 55.95 -9.60 -23.06
CA LEU A 19 55.75 -8.51 -22.10
C LEU A 19 54.62 -7.59 -22.54
N LEU A 20 54.55 -7.22 -23.83
CA LEU A 20 53.44 -6.43 -24.39
C LEU A 20 52.09 -7.14 -24.21
N MET A 21 52.03 -8.43 -24.49
CA MET A 21 50.81 -9.23 -24.29
C MET A 21 50.41 -9.28 -22.81
N ALA A 22 51.37 -9.49 -21.90
CA ALA A 22 51.10 -9.51 -20.46
C ALA A 22 50.51 -8.17 -19.99
N VAL A 23 51.09 -7.05 -20.42
CA VAL A 23 50.57 -5.71 -20.11
C VAL A 23 49.16 -5.50 -20.69
N ALA A 24 48.92 -5.92 -21.94
CA ALA A 24 47.61 -5.81 -22.57
C ALA A 24 46.53 -6.61 -21.83
N ILE A 25 46.84 -7.84 -21.40
CA ILE A 25 45.93 -8.68 -20.60
C ILE A 25 45.64 -8.03 -19.25
N ILE A 26 46.66 -7.53 -18.54
CA ILE A 26 46.48 -6.85 -17.25
C ILE A 26 45.56 -5.63 -17.42
N LEU A 27 45.81 -4.79 -18.43
CA LEU A 27 44.98 -3.62 -18.71
C LEU A 27 43.53 -4.02 -19.05
N PHE A 28 43.35 -5.06 -19.86
CA PHE A 28 42.03 -5.58 -20.20
C PHE A 28 41.26 -6.05 -18.95
N VAL A 29 41.91 -6.84 -18.08
CA VAL A 29 41.32 -7.33 -16.84
C VAL A 29 40.95 -6.18 -15.90
N VAL A 30 41.84 -5.20 -15.70
CA VAL A 30 41.59 -4.04 -14.84
C VAL A 30 40.44 -3.19 -15.37
N PHE A 31 40.39 -2.95 -16.69
CA PHE A 31 39.32 -2.19 -17.31
C PHE A 31 37.97 -2.93 -17.16
N HIS A 32 37.96 -4.24 -17.40
CA HIS A 32 36.75 -5.06 -17.27
C HIS A 32 36.25 -5.11 -15.82
N GLN A 33 37.14 -5.30 -14.84
CA GLN A 33 36.76 -5.29 -13.42
C GLN A 33 36.15 -3.94 -13.00
N LYS A 34 36.79 -2.82 -13.39
CA LYS A 34 36.25 -1.48 -13.09
C LYS A 34 34.85 -1.28 -13.68
N LYS A 35 34.63 -1.73 -14.92
CA LYS A 35 33.32 -1.63 -15.58
C LYS A 35 32.25 -2.43 -14.85
N MET A 36 32.54 -3.68 -14.49
CA MET A 36 31.60 -4.54 -13.74
C MET A 36 31.23 -3.94 -12.38
N VAL A 37 32.21 -3.41 -11.64
CA VAL A 37 31.96 -2.77 -10.33
C VAL A 37 31.10 -1.51 -10.50
N GLN A 38 31.31 -0.72 -11.54
CA GLN A 38 30.48 0.46 -11.83
C GLN A 38 29.03 0.09 -12.18
N GLU A 39 28.83 -0.98 -12.94
CA GLU A 39 27.49 -1.48 -13.28
C GLU A 39 26.75 -1.98 -12.03
N GLU A 40 27.44 -2.71 -11.15
CA GLU A 40 26.86 -3.19 -9.89
C GLU A 40 26.50 -2.02 -8.96
N ILE A 41 27.40 -1.03 -8.78
CA ILE A 41 27.12 0.18 -7.99
C ILE A 41 25.92 0.94 -8.58
N LYS A 42 25.83 1.05 -9.90
CA LYS A 42 24.70 1.71 -10.56
C LYS A 42 23.40 0.97 -10.30
N ARG A 43 23.41 -0.36 -10.32
CA ARG A 43 22.25 -1.20 -10.01
C ARG A 43 21.80 -1.03 -8.56
N GLN A 44 22.73 -1.07 -7.61
CA GLN A 44 22.45 -0.84 -6.19
C GLN A 44 21.88 0.57 -5.95
N ASN A 45 22.42 1.59 -6.61
CA ASN A 45 21.89 2.95 -6.51
C ASN A 45 20.47 3.07 -7.05
N LEU A 46 20.16 2.40 -8.17
CA LEU A 46 18.79 2.36 -8.71
C LEU A 46 17.82 1.68 -7.75
N GLU A 47 18.24 0.59 -7.11
CA GLU A 47 17.43 -0.14 -6.14
C GLU A 47 17.18 0.69 -4.87
N ILE A 48 18.22 1.34 -4.34
CA ILE A 48 18.09 2.27 -3.20
C ILE A 48 17.16 3.43 -3.55
N ASP A 49 17.29 4.01 -4.75
CA ASP A 49 16.46 5.12 -5.19
C ASP A 49 14.99 4.69 -5.36
N TYR A 50 14.75 3.47 -5.86
CA TYR A 50 13.42 2.87 -5.91
C TYR A 50 12.83 2.67 -4.52
N GLN A 51 13.57 2.08 -3.59
CA GLN A 51 13.14 1.88 -2.20
C GLN A 51 12.82 3.21 -1.51
N LYS A 52 13.66 4.24 -1.71
CA LYS A 52 13.41 5.60 -1.19
C LYS A 52 12.13 6.21 -1.75
N ARG A 53 11.86 6.04 -3.05
CA ARG A 53 10.61 6.52 -3.66
C ARG A 53 9.39 5.82 -3.06
N MET A 54 9.45 4.51 -2.88
CA MET A 54 8.35 3.74 -2.26
C MET A 54 8.12 4.17 -0.81
N LEU A 55 9.18 4.31 -0.02
CA LEU A 55 9.09 4.81 1.35
C LEU A 55 8.50 6.22 1.40
N LYS A 56 8.95 7.12 0.53
CA LYS A 56 8.43 8.49 0.45
C LYS A 56 6.95 8.51 0.10
N ALA A 57 6.52 7.72 -0.88
CA ALA A 57 5.11 7.61 -1.26
C ALA A 57 4.27 7.04 -0.10
N ALA A 58 4.77 6.04 0.63
CA ALA A 58 4.11 5.50 1.80
C ALA A 58 3.96 6.53 2.92
N LEU A 59 5.02 7.30 3.22
CA LEU A 59 4.99 8.38 4.20
C LEU A 59 4.05 9.51 3.80
N GLU A 60 4.06 9.94 2.53
CA GLU A 60 3.14 10.95 2.01
C GLU A 60 1.68 10.47 2.11
N SER A 61 1.41 9.20 1.78
CA SER A 61 0.09 8.59 1.95
C SER A 61 -0.33 8.59 3.42
N GLN A 62 0.56 8.18 4.33
CA GLN A 62 0.29 8.16 5.76
C GLN A 62 0.00 9.58 6.29
N GLU A 63 0.78 10.58 5.87
CA GLU A 63 0.62 11.96 6.32
C GLU A 63 -0.68 12.59 5.78
N ASN A 64 -1.04 12.31 4.53
CA ASN A 64 -2.31 12.73 3.95
C ASN A 64 -3.50 12.10 4.67
N GLU A 65 -3.39 10.82 5.02
CA GLU A 65 -4.39 10.11 5.84
C GLU A 65 -4.56 10.79 7.19
N ARG A 66 -3.44 11.07 7.88
CA ARG A 66 -3.42 11.72 9.18
C ARG A 66 -4.04 13.12 9.14
N LYS A 67 -3.76 13.88 8.08
CA LYS A 67 -4.36 15.20 7.85
C LYS A 67 -5.86 15.13 7.55
N ARG A 68 -6.29 14.16 6.73
CA ARG A 68 -7.72 13.95 6.45
C ARG A 68 -8.47 13.63 7.73
N VAL A 69 -7.98 12.65 8.50
CA VAL A 69 -8.56 12.28 9.80
C VAL A 69 -8.62 13.45 10.76
N SER A 70 -7.54 14.23 10.90
CA SER A 70 -7.53 15.39 11.80
C SER A 70 -8.56 16.43 11.39
N LYS A 71 -8.81 16.59 10.08
CA LYS A 71 -9.80 17.50 9.54
C LYS A 71 -11.22 16.98 9.81
N ASP A 72 -11.48 15.71 9.50
CA ASP A 72 -12.79 15.08 9.76
C ASP A 72 -13.13 15.14 11.25
N LEU A 73 -12.15 14.92 12.13
CA LEU A 73 -12.31 15.05 13.58
C LEU A 73 -12.55 16.48 14.03
N HIS A 74 -11.85 17.46 13.46
CA HIS A 74 -12.07 18.86 13.79
C HIS A 74 -13.45 19.36 13.34
N ASP A 75 -13.84 19.03 12.12
CA ASP A 75 -15.07 19.52 11.50
C ASP A 75 -16.31 18.84 12.14
N ASP A 76 -16.34 17.51 12.23
CA ASP A 76 -17.51 16.80 12.76
C ASP A 76 -17.63 16.91 14.28
N VAL A 77 -16.56 16.63 15.04
CA VAL A 77 -16.62 16.69 16.52
C VAL A 77 -16.67 18.13 17.00
N GLY A 78 -15.94 19.04 16.35
CA GLY A 78 -15.94 20.46 16.70
C GLY A 78 -17.31 21.12 16.51
N MET A 79 -18.00 20.81 15.40
CA MET A 79 -19.35 21.33 15.14
C MET A 79 -20.40 20.76 16.12
N MET A 80 -20.28 19.48 16.48
CA MET A 80 -21.18 18.85 17.47
C MET A 80 -20.98 19.43 18.87
N LEU A 81 -19.73 19.63 19.31
CA LEU A 81 -19.43 20.29 20.59
C LEU A 81 -19.88 21.75 20.63
N MET A 82 -19.75 22.48 19.51
CA MET A 82 -20.25 23.85 19.39
C MET A 82 -21.78 23.91 19.53
N THR A 83 -22.49 23.00 18.85
CA THR A 83 -23.95 22.85 18.95
C THR A 83 -24.37 22.52 20.39
N MET A 84 -23.61 21.66 21.06
CA MET A 84 -23.85 21.28 22.44
C MET A 84 -23.70 22.47 23.40
N ARG A 85 -22.64 23.27 23.23
CA ARG A 85 -22.43 24.50 24.00
C ARG A 85 -23.55 25.53 23.82
N VAL A 86 -24.04 25.70 22.58
CA VAL A 86 -25.15 26.62 22.28
C VAL A 86 -26.44 26.16 22.95
N ASN A 87 -26.77 24.87 22.88
CA ASN A 87 -27.98 24.32 23.51
C ASN A 87 -27.93 24.38 25.04
N ILE A 88 -26.77 24.11 25.67
CA ILE A 88 -26.57 24.22 27.12
C ILE A 88 -26.74 25.67 27.61
N ASN A 89 -26.24 26.66 26.86
CA ASN A 89 -26.37 28.07 27.23
C ASN A 89 -27.77 28.65 26.96
N GLY A 90 -28.57 28.00 26.10
CA GLY A 90 -29.83 28.54 25.59
C GLY A 90 -31.09 28.13 26.37
N ARG A 91 -31.22 26.87 26.83
CA ARG A 91 -32.45 26.36 27.48
C ARG A 91 -32.16 25.20 28.44
N LYS A 92 -32.67 25.27 29.67
CA LYS A 92 -32.53 24.23 30.72
C LYS A 92 -33.43 22.99 30.51
N ASP A 93 -34.31 22.97 29.52
CA ASP A 93 -35.49 22.08 29.52
C ASP A 93 -35.51 20.93 28.50
N SER A 94 -34.41 20.61 27.81
CA SER A 94 -34.40 19.47 26.89
C SER A 94 -33.18 18.55 27.07
N MET A 95 -33.09 17.93 28.25
CA MET A 95 -32.14 16.82 28.53
C MET A 95 -32.15 15.75 27.41
N LYS A 96 -33.32 15.53 26.79
CA LYS A 96 -33.50 14.61 25.66
C LYS A 96 -32.77 15.04 24.38
N GLU A 97 -32.79 16.34 24.05
CA GLU A 97 -32.05 16.88 22.89
C GLU A 97 -30.54 16.86 23.15
N LEU A 98 -30.14 17.06 24.41
CA LEU A 98 -28.74 16.94 24.82
C LEU A 98 -28.22 15.49 24.69
N LEU A 99 -29.01 14.50 25.14
CA LEU A 99 -28.69 13.07 25.01
C LEU A 99 -28.60 12.65 23.54
N GLN A 100 -29.54 13.11 22.71
CA GLN A 100 -29.51 12.81 21.28
C GLN A 100 -28.25 13.37 20.61
N LEU A 101 -27.82 14.58 20.98
CA LEU A 101 -26.59 15.17 20.47
C LEU A 101 -25.33 14.45 20.98
N VAL A 102 -25.33 13.91 22.20
CA VAL A 102 -24.27 13.01 22.70
C VAL A 102 -24.20 11.76 21.84
N ASP A 103 -25.33 11.13 21.55
CA ASP A 103 -25.38 9.91 20.73
C ASP A 103 -24.89 10.18 19.30
N GLU A 104 -25.28 11.31 18.70
CA GLU A 104 -24.77 11.74 17.38
C GLU A 104 -23.25 12.00 17.40
N THR A 105 -22.74 12.61 18.47
CA THR A 105 -21.30 12.84 18.66
C THR A 105 -20.54 11.53 18.85
N HIS A 106 -21.10 10.60 19.62
CA HIS A 106 -20.53 9.28 19.84
C HIS A 106 -20.47 8.47 18.54
N GLU A 107 -21.53 8.49 17.73
CA GLU A 107 -21.54 7.86 16.41
C GLU A 107 -20.55 8.49 15.44
N SER A 108 -20.35 9.81 15.50
CA SER A 108 -19.34 10.50 14.69
C SER A 108 -17.91 10.12 15.09
N VAL A 109 -17.59 10.14 16.39
CA VAL A 109 -16.28 9.67 16.90
C VAL A 109 -16.04 8.20 16.55
N ARG A 110 -17.08 7.36 16.65
CA ARG A 110 -17.02 5.95 16.24
C ARG A 110 -16.73 5.80 14.75
N ARG A 111 -17.33 6.64 13.90
CA ARG A 111 -17.07 6.67 12.45
C ARG A 111 -15.63 7.05 12.13
N ILE A 112 -15.10 8.09 12.76
CA ILE A 112 -13.71 8.52 12.54
C ILE A 112 -12.73 7.47 13.06
N SER A 113 -13.05 6.85 14.20
CA SER A 113 -12.28 5.72 14.73
C SER A 113 -12.28 4.55 13.75
N TRP A 114 -13.41 4.28 13.08
CA TRP A 114 -13.50 3.25 12.04
C TRP A 114 -12.64 3.56 10.81
N ASP A 115 -12.56 4.83 10.39
CA ASP A 115 -11.66 5.26 9.31
C ASP A 115 -10.18 5.16 9.69
N LEU A 116 -9.83 5.23 10.99
CA LEU A 116 -8.47 5.13 11.54
C LEU A 116 -8.02 3.69 11.84
N MET A 117 -8.85 2.94 12.57
CA MET A 117 -8.63 1.54 12.92
C MET A 117 -9.99 0.95 13.35
N PRO A 118 -10.58 0.03 12.57
CA PRO A 118 -11.82 -0.62 12.98
C PRO A 118 -11.62 -1.34 14.32
N SER A 119 -12.24 -0.85 15.39
CA SER A 119 -12.18 -1.47 16.72
C SER A 119 -12.68 -2.92 16.71
N THR A 120 -13.53 -3.26 15.75
CA THR A 120 -14.02 -4.61 15.50
C THR A 120 -12.91 -5.55 15.02
N LEU A 121 -11.93 -5.04 14.26
CA LEU A 121 -10.77 -5.82 13.84
C LEU A 121 -9.89 -6.16 15.04
N ASP A 122 -9.64 -5.19 15.93
CA ASP A 122 -8.77 -5.41 17.08
C ASP A 122 -9.38 -6.36 18.13
N ASN A 123 -10.71 -6.34 18.28
CA ASN A 123 -11.42 -7.14 19.28
C ASN A 123 -11.96 -8.48 18.76
N PHE A 124 -12.32 -8.57 17.48
CA PHE A 124 -13.02 -9.73 16.91
C PHE A 124 -12.34 -10.29 15.64
N GLY A 125 -11.40 -9.55 15.05
CA GLY A 125 -10.58 -9.97 13.92
C GLY A 125 -11.20 -9.76 12.54
N LEU A 126 -10.48 -10.22 11.51
CA LEU A 126 -10.72 -9.87 10.11
C LEU A 126 -12.15 -10.18 9.61
N SER A 127 -12.65 -11.39 9.83
CA SER A 127 -13.95 -11.83 9.31
C SER A 127 -15.09 -10.94 9.82
N GLN A 128 -15.12 -10.70 11.14
CA GLN A 128 -16.13 -9.86 11.76
C GLN A 128 -16.03 -8.40 11.30
N ALA A 129 -14.80 -7.88 11.18
CA ALA A 129 -14.57 -6.52 10.70
C ALA A 129 -15.04 -6.33 9.26
N ILE A 130 -14.80 -7.29 8.37
CA ILE A 130 -15.27 -7.25 6.97
C ILE A 130 -16.79 -7.39 6.90
N GLN A 131 -17.40 -8.26 7.71
CA GLN A 131 -18.85 -8.36 7.79
C GLN A 131 -19.49 -7.03 8.18
N GLU A 132 -19.02 -6.42 9.28
CA GLU A 132 -19.54 -5.13 9.74
C GLU A 132 -19.33 -4.01 8.71
N MET A 133 -18.18 -4.00 8.03
CA MET A 133 -17.93 -3.08 6.92
C MET A 133 -18.98 -3.24 5.81
N CYS A 134 -19.29 -4.48 5.39
CA CYS A 134 -20.28 -4.74 4.35
C CYS A 134 -21.68 -4.27 4.77
N GLU A 135 -22.10 -4.60 6.00
CA GLU A 135 -23.40 -4.18 6.54
C GLU A 135 -23.53 -2.65 6.56
N ARG A 136 -22.52 -1.94 7.07
CA ARG A 136 -22.50 -0.47 7.13
C ARG A 136 -22.54 0.16 5.74
N LEU A 137 -21.75 -0.34 4.81
CA LEU A 137 -21.70 0.19 3.44
C LEU A 137 -23.00 -0.08 2.68
N SER A 138 -23.67 -1.20 2.95
CA SER A 138 -24.98 -1.50 2.38
C SER A 138 -26.10 -0.62 2.93
N VAL A 139 -26.01 -0.15 4.18
CA VAL A 139 -26.99 0.81 4.75
C VAL A 139 -26.77 2.22 4.19
N ARG A 140 -25.51 2.60 3.99
CA ARG A 140 -25.14 3.96 3.57
C ARG A 140 -25.39 4.24 2.09
N ASN A 141 -25.33 3.20 1.26
CA ASN A 141 -25.45 3.32 -0.19
C ASN A 141 -26.66 2.51 -0.66
N SER A 142 -27.32 2.92 -1.74
CA SER A 142 -28.41 2.15 -2.36
C SER A 142 -27.91 0.87 -3.09
N VAL A 143 -26.77 0.33 -2.66
CA VAL A 143 -26.05 -0.81 -3.27
C VAL A 143 -26.01 -1.93 -2.23
N VAL A 144 -26.36 -3.15 -2.64
CA VAL A 144 -26.38 -4.30 -1.74
C VAL A 144 -24.97 -4.87 -1.61
N VAL A 145 -24.39 -4.82 -0.42
CA VAL A 145 -23.07 -5.39 -0.13
C VAL A 145 -23.22 -6.63 0.74
N THR A 146 -22.80 -7.80 0.25
CA THR A 146 -22.93 -9.08 0.97
C THR A 146 -21.59 -9.66 1.37
N TYR A 147 -21.57 -10.37 2.50
CA TYR A 147 -20.40 -11.05 3.03
C TYR A 147 -20.61 -12.57 3.08
N LYS A 148 -19.60 -13.34 2.68
CA LYS A 148 -19.58 -14.80 2.80
C LYS A 148 -18.25 -15.28 3.36
N GLU A 149 -18.29 -16.25 4.26
CA GLU A 149 -17.10 -16.89 4.82
C GLU A 149 -17.17 -18.41 4.63
N LYS A 150 -16.05 -19.01 4.26
CA LYS A 150 -15.88 -20.47 4.14
C LYS A 150 -14.52 -20.91 4.68
N GLY A 151 -14.46 -22.16 5.15
CA GLY A 151 -13.24 -22.77 5.67
C GLY A 151 -13.02 -22.52 7.16
N LYS A 152 -11.94 -23.10 7.70
CA LYS A 152 -11.56 -22.94 9.11
C LYS A 152 -10.51 -21.83 9.22
N ARG A 153 -10.79 -20.85 10.08
CA ARG A 153 -9.91 -19.71 10.33
C ARG A 153 -8.49 -20.16 10.73
N ILE A 154 -7.49 -19.60 10.06
CA ILE A 154 -6.08 -19.67 10.47
C ILE A 154 -5.71 -18.41 11.26
N SER A 155 -4.68 -18.48 12.09
CA SER A 155 -4.18 -17.31 12.82
C SER A 155 -3.42 -16.40 11.86
N LEU A 156 -3.78 -15.14 11.83
CA LEU A 156 -3.04 -14.06 11.19
C LEU A 156 -2.43 -13.18 12.27
N ASP A 157 -1.31 -12.51 11.98
CA ASP A 157 -0.84 -11.43 12.85
C ASP A 157 -1.70 -10.16 12.66
N LYS A 158 -1.62 -9.23 13.62
CA LYS A 158 -2.44 -8.02 13.61
C LYS A 158 -2.17 -7.12 12.39
N ASP A 159 -0.92 -7.09 11.90
CA ASP A 159 -0.55 -6.24 10.77
C ASP A 159 -1.12 -6.81 9.45
N GLN A 160 -1.12 -8.13 9.29
CA GLN A 160 -1.75 -8.85 8.19
C GLN A 160 -3.27 -8.65 8.19
N GLU A 161 -3.92 -8.78 9.36
CA GLU A 161 -5.35 -8.52 9.50
C GLU A 161 -5.70 -7.08 9.11
N LEU A 162 -4.92 -6.10 9.59
CA LEU A 162 -5.12 -4.69 9.24
C LEU A 162 -4.92 -4.43 7.75
N LEU A 163 -3.86 -4.97 7.15
CA LEU A 163 -3.56 -4.81 5.74
C LEU A 163 -4.69 -5.38 4.86
N LEU A 164 -5.13 -6.60 5.15
CA LEU A 164 -6.22 -7.25 4.41
C LEU A 164 -7.55 -6.51 4.56
N TYR A 165 -7.82 -6.00 5.75
CA TYR A 165 -8.99 -5.14 5.99
C TYR A 165 -8.92 -3.88 5.12
N ARG A 166 -7.79 -3.18 5.10
CA ARG A 166 -7.62 -1.94 4.30
C ARG A 166 -7.74 -2.19 2.80
N ILE A 167 -7.14 -3.27 2.31
CA ILE A 167 -7.28 -3.68 0.89
C ILE A 167 -8.76 -3.93 0.56
N SER A 168 -9.47 -4.64 1.44
CA SER A 168 -10.88 -4.94 1.23
C SER A 168 -11.75 -3.69 1.27
N GLN A 169 -11.51 -2.80 2.23
CA GLN A 169 -12.20 -1.52 2.38
C GLN A 169 -12.04 -0.64 1.14
N GLU A 170 -10.81 -0.46 0.67
CA GLU A 170 -10.55 0.37 -0.51
C GLU A 170 -11.14 -0.26 -1.79
N SER A 171 -11.08 -1.58 -1.92
CA SER A 171 -11.63 -2.28 -3.08
C SER A 171 -13.16 -2.14 -3.17
N VAL A 172 -13.88 -2.36 -2.07
CA VAL A 172 -15.34 -2.17 -2.03
C VAL A 172 -15.70 -0.70 -2.24
N THR A 173 -14.93 0.21 -1.65
CA THR A 173 -15.13 1.66 -1.82
C THR A 173 -14.95 2.08 -3.28
N ASN A 174 -13.95 1.52 -3.96
CA ASN A 174 -13.74 1.78 -5.39
C ASN A 174 -14.87 1.24 -6.25
N ALA A 175 -15.38 0.04 -5.97
CA ALA A 175 -16.56 -0.49 -6.65
C ALA A 175 -17.78 0.43 -6.46
N LEU A 176 -18.05 0.88 -5.22
CA LEU A 176 -19.15 1.81 -4.92
C LEU A 176 -19.03 3.15 -5.66
N ARG A 177 -17.81 3.70 -5.78
CA ARG A 177 -17.60 5.02 -6.42
C ARG A 177 -17.57 4.97 -7.94
N HIS A 178 -17.06 3.89 -8.52
CA HIS A 178 -16.66 3.88 -9.93
C HIS A 178 -17.40 2.85 -10.78
N ALA A 179 -17.85 1.75 -10.20
CA ALA A 179 -18.41 0.65 -11.00
C ALA A 179 -19.88 0.88 -11.38
N ASN A 180 -20.58 1.79 -10.70
CA ASN A 180 -22.04 1.93 -10.80
C ASN A 180 -22.76 0.58 -10.57
N ALA A 181 -22.20 -0.21 -9.66
CA ALA A 181 -22.67 -1.54 -9.30
C ALA A 181 -23.95 -1.47 -8.47
N SER A 182 -24.84 -2.44 -8.65
CA SER A 182 -26.04 -2.65 -7.84
C SER A 182 -25.81 -3.66 -6.71
N HIS A 183 -24.82 -4.53 -6.90
CA HIS A 183 -24.44 -5.57 -5.96
C HIS A 183 -22.93 -5.73 -5.87
N ILE A 184 -22.43 -5.89 -4.63
CA ILE A 184 -21.04 -6.21 -4.35
C ILE A 184 -21.01 -7.42 -3.39
N GLU A 185 -20.28 -8.46 -3.77
CA GLU A 185 -20.02 -9.63 -2.93
C GLU A 185 -18.58 -9.62 -2.43
N VAL A 186 -18.41 -9.73 -1.11
CA VAL A 186 -17.12 -9.94 -0.46
C VAL A 186 -17.10 -11.33 0.12
N SER A 187 -16.10 -12.13 -0.24
CA SER A 187 -15.94 -13.49 0.27
C SER A 187 -14.55 -13.76 0.81
N ILE A 188 -14.50 -14.46 1.94
CA ILE A 188 -13.30 -14.97 2.57
C ILE A 188 -13.33 -16.50 2.50
N ASN A 189 -12.27 -17.10 1.95
CA ASN A 189 -12.07 -18.54 1.94
C ASN A 189 -10.75 -18.89 2.61
N TRP A 190 -10.85 -19.53 3.77
CA TRP A 190 -9.73 -20.05 4.53
C TRP A 190 -9.36 -21.45 4.03
N THR A 191 -8.08 -21.65 3.73
CA THR A 191 -7.50 -22.95 3.43
C THR A 191 -6.51 -23.35 4.53
N VAL A 192 -5.87 -24.51 4.40
CA VAL A 192 -4.94 -25.01 5.42
C VAL A 192 -3.71 -24.11 5.58
N ASP A 193 -3.27 -23.48 4.49
CA ASP A 193 -2.01 -22.74 4.39
C ASP A 193 -2.17 -21.31 3.85
N SER A 194 -3.36 -20.93 3.40
CA SER A 194 -3.59 -19.61 2.82
C SER A 194 -4.99 -19.05 3.07
N LEU A 195 -5.10 -17.74 2.96
CA LEU A 195 -6.35 -17.00 2.96
C LEU A 195 -6.58 -16.40 1.56
N LYS A 196 -7.77 -16.62 1.01
CA LYS A 196 -8.22 -15.95 -0.21
C LYS A 196 -9.36 -14.99 0.11
N VAL A 197 -9.18 -13.72 -0.23
CA VAL A 197 -10.23 -12.70 -0.22
C VAL A 197 -10.66 -12.44 -1.66
N CYS A 198 -11.94 -12.46 -1.94
CA CYS A 198 -12.50 -12.21 -3.27
C CYS A 198 -13.61 -11.17 -3.18
N ILE A 199 -13.51 -10.12 -4.00
CA ILE A 199 -14.45 -9.02 -4.06
C ILE A 199 -14.95 -8.96 -5.50
N ILE A 200 -16.25 -9.06 -5.69
CA ILE A 200 -16.90 -9.11 -7.00
C ILE A 200 -18.00 -8.05 -7.00
N ASP A 201 -17.96 -7.16 -7.98
CA ASP A 201 -19.04 -6.23 -8.27
C ASP A 201 -19.70 -6.55 -9.62
N ASP A 202 -20.94 -6.13 -9.79
CA ASP A 202 -21.71 -6.28 -11.04
C ASP A 202 -21.69 -5.02 -11.93
N GLY A 203 -20.68 -4.15 -11.74
CA GLY A 203 -20.61 -2.86 -12.41
C GLY A 203 -19.98 -2.89 -13.81
N LEU A 204 -19.72 -1.68 -14.33
CA LEU A 204 -19.28 -1.42 -15.71
C LEU A 204 -17.82 -1.83 -16.00
N GLY A 205 -17.05 -2.20 -14.98
CA GLY A 205 -15.64 -2.57 -15.12
C GLY A 205 -14.72 -1.38 -15.46
N PHE A 206 -13.48 -1.69 -15.87
CA PHE A 206 -12.47 -0.68 -16.18
C PHE A 206 -12.45 -0.34 -17.68
N ASP A 207 -12.48 0.96 -17.99
CA ASP A 207 -12.20 1.48 -19.33
C ASP A 207 -10.69 1.42 -19.60
N LEU A 208 -10.25 0.33 -20.24
CA LEU A 208 -8.84 0.06 -20.56
C LEU A 208 -8.28 0.98 -21.66
N ASP A 209 -9.14 1.65 -22.43
CA ASP A 209 -8.74 2.54 -23.52
C ASP A 209 -8.38 3.96 -23.02
N ARG A 210 -8.79 4.32 -21.79
CA ARG A 210 -8.61 5.68 -21.25
C ARG A 210 -7.21 6.01 -20.71
N LYS A 211 -6.25 5.08 -20.67
CA LYS A 211 -4.97 5.26 -19.95
C LYS A 211 -3.70 4.72 -20.63
N ILE A 212 -3.58 4.83 -21.96
CA ILE A 212 -2.26 4.78 -22.64
C ILE A 212 -2.04 6.09 -23.41
N THR A 213 -2.17 7.23 -22.73
CA THR A 213 -1.73 8.52 -23.28
C THR A 213 -1.31 9.43 -22.13
N ARG A 214 -0.18 9.12 -21.51
CA ARG A 214 0.70 10.03 -20.76
C ARG A 214 1.90 9.24 -20.24
N LEU A 215 2.89 9.08 -21.11
CA LEU A 215 4.30 9.03 -20.75
C LEU A 215 4.96 10.23 -21.43
#